data_AF-A0A4R6ZPI3-F1
#
_entry.id   AF-A0A4R6ZPI3-F1
#
_cell.length_a   1.000
_cell.length_b   1.000
_cell.length_c   1.000
_cell.angle_alpha   90.00
_cell.angle_beta   90.00
_cell.angle_gamma   90.00
#
_symmetry.space_group_name_H-M   'P 1'
#
loop_
_entity.id
_entity.type
_entity.pdbx_description
1 polymer ?
#
loop_
_entity_poly.entity_id
_entity_poly.type
_entity_poly.pdbx_seq_one_letter_code
_entity_poly.pdbx_strand_id
1 'polypeptide(L)'
;MLALSMLYSLSLIVLGLCADARWRIGGAVAVLMVAGLIGLATWLFVAMALGYVALSAWMQARPGPPLLAWARLAVWVVASAGLVLHAWPGHEGLVVVEQQVLKADSLPVSLYLNHDKVLVAWSLLGWLPLFGRSVSTVGGMSSLAVPWLAVAGIVALMGLAVALGLVAWQPGLPEVVWVFAVANLLNTCIAEELLFRGMLQRWLMGRAGALAAVALTSALFGVAHLTGGGAFVLVATAAGLLYGLVYLWTGRLVWAVLVHWGLNLSHLLLFSYPMLAGA
;
A
#
# COMPACT_ATOMS: atom_id res chain seq x y z
N MET A 1 -3.95 -16.52 15.85
CA MET A 1 -4.35 -15.21 15.31
C MET A 1 -3.54 -14.81 14.08
N LEU A 2 -2.21 -14.76 14.13
CA LEU A 2 -1.36 -14.32 13.00
C LEU A 2 -1.70 -14.94 11.63
N ALA A 3 -1.75 -16.28 11.55
CA ALA A 3 -2.06 -16.98 10.30
C ALA A 3 -3.47 -16.63 9.77
N LEU A 4 -4.45 -16.45 10.66
CA LEU A 4 -5.82 -16.07 10.31
C LEU A 4 -5.87 -14.64 9.77
N SER A 5 -5.10 -13.72 10.36
CA SER A 5 -4.97 -12.34 9.87
C SER A 5 -4.34 -12.29 8.49
N MET A 6 -3.29 -13.08 8.23
CA MET A 6 -2.69 -13.18 6.90
C MET A 6 -3.66 -13.78 5.88
N LEU A 7 -4.41 -14.82 6.27
CA LEU A 7 -5.41 -15.45 5.42
C LEU A 7 -6.56 -14.48 5.09
N TYR A 8 -7.00 -13.68 6.07
CA TYR A 8 -7.98 -12.61 5.86
C TYR A 8 -7.49 -11.62 4.80
N SER A 9 -6.27 -11.10 4.95
CA SER A 9 -5.68 -10.16 4.00
C SER A 9 -5.55 -10.76 2.60
N LEU A 10 -4.99 -11.97 2.50
CA LEU A 10 -4.83 -12.68 1.23
C LEU A 10 -6.18 -12.94 0.56
N SER A 11 -7.18 -13.37 1.32
CA SER A 11 -8.53 -13.66 0.80
C SER A 11 -9.15 -12.42 0.20
N LEU A 12 -9.09 -11.27 0.88
CA LEU A 12 -9.60 -10.01 0.34
C LEU A 12 -8.85 -9.57 -0.93
N ILE A 13 -7.52 -9.72 -1.00
CA ILE A 13 -6.78 -9.42 -2.23
C ILE A 13 -7.21 -10.34 -3.38
N VAL A 14 -7.27 -11.66 -3.16
CA VAL A 14 -7.68 -12.64 -4.17
C VAL A 14 -9.10 -12.38 -4.66
N LEU A 15 -10.03 -12.13 -3.73
CA LEU A 15 -11.42 -11.82 -4.07
C LEU A 15 -11.52 -10.49 -4.82
N GLY A 16 -10.71 -9.50 -4.47
CA GLY A 16 -10.63 -8.22 -5.18
C GLY A 16 -10.20 -8.37 -6.64
N LEU A 17 -9.36 -9.37 -6.94
CA LEU A 17 -8.93 -9.72 -8.30
C LEU A 17 -10.00 -10.46 -9.12
N CYS A 18 -11.05 -10.98 -8.50
CA CYS A 18 -12.10 -11.70 -9.20
C CYS A 18 -12.95 -10.74 -10.07
N ALA A 19 -13.12 -11.10 -11.34
CA ALA A 19 -13.99 -10.35 -12.26
C ALA A 19 -15.49 -10.56 -11.96
N ASP A 20 -15.87 -11.73 -11.44
CA ASP A 20 -17.25 -12.02 -11.06
C ASP A 20 -17.60 -11.30 -9.75
N ALA A 21 -18.59 -10.40 -9.83
CA ALA A 21 -19.09 -9.63 -8.70
C ALA A 21 -19.62 -10.51 -7.54
N ARG A 22 -20.14 -11.71 -7.83
CA ARG A 22 -20.63 -12.64 -6.80
C ARG A 22 -19.50 -13.09 -5.89
N TRP A 23 -18.38 -13.49 -6.47
CA TRP A 23 -17.19 -13.88 -5.72
C TRP A 23 -16.55 -12.68 -5.05
N ARG A 24 -16.33 -11.59 -5.79
CA ARG A 24 -15.66 -10.41 -5.24
C ARG A 24 -16.41 -9.79 -4.06
N ILE A 25 -17.71 -9.55 -4.19
CA ILE A 25 -18.53 -8.91 -3.15
C ILE A 25 -19.01 -9.93 -2.13
N GLY A 26 -19.63 -11.03 -2.58
CA GLY A 26 -20.15 -12.07 -1.68
C GLY A 26 -19.05 -12.76 -0.88
N GLY A 27 -17.89 -13.01 -1.50
CA GLY A 27 -16.73 -13.53 -0.80
C GLY A 27 -16.17 -12.54 0.23
N ALA A 28 -16.12 -11.24 -0.08
CA ALA A 28 -15.66 -10.23 0.90
C ALA A 28 -16.60 -10.15 2.10
N VAL A 29 -17.91 -10.21 1.86
CA VAL A 29 -18.92 -10.32 2.94
C VAL A 29 -18.67 -11.56 3.79
N ALA A 30 -18.46 -12.73 3.16
CA ALA A 30 -18.19 -13.97 3.89
C ALA A 30 -16.91 -13.88 4.75
N VAL A 31 -15.82 -13.33 4.20
CA VAL A 31 -14.56 -13.13 4.92
C VAL A 31 -14.74 -12.20 6.12
N LEU A 32 -15.48 -11.10 5.96
CA LEU A 32 -15.79 -10.16 7.05
C LEU A 32 -16.66 -10.79 8.15
N MET A 33 -17.68 -11.57 7.77
CA MET A 33 -18.52 -12.29 8.73
C MET A 33 -17.72 -13.33 9.50
N VAL A 34 -16.86 -14.10 8.82
CA VAL A 34 -15.95 -15.05 9.47
C VAL A 34 -14.99 -14.33 10.42
N ALA A 35 -14.43 -13.18 10.02
CA ALA A 35 -13.56 -12.39 10.88
C ALA A 35 -14.25 -11.95 12.18
N GLY A 36 -15.53 -11.54 12.12
CA GLY A 36 -16.33 -11.25 13.31
C GLY A 36 -16.60 -12.48 14.17
N LEU A 37 -16.99 -13.60 13.56
CA LEU A 37 -17.32 -14.85 14.26
C LEU A 37 -16.13 -15.45 15.01
N ILE A 38 -14.92 -15.36 14.45
CA ILE A 38 -13.69 -15.90 15.07
C ILE A 38 -13.00 -14.90 16.00
N GLY A 39 -13.59 -13.70 16.20
CA GLY A 39 -13.00 -12.65 17.03
C GLY A 39 -11.73 -12.00 16.46
N LEU A 40 -11.52 -12.08 15.14
CA LEU A 40 -10.42 -11.39 14.46
C LEU A 40 -10.70 -9.88 14.31
N ALA A 41 -11.98 -9.50 14.20
CA ALA A 41 -12.41 -8.12 14.15
C ALA A 41 -13.65 -7.92 15.04
N THR A 42 -13.81 -6.72 15.59
CA THR A 42 -15.01 -6.38 16.35
C THR A 42 -16.24 -6.31 15.43
N TRP A 43 -17.43 -6.60 15.96
CA TRP A 43 -18.67 -6.47 15.19
C TRP A 43 -18.95 -5.05 14.71
N LEU A 44 -18.48 -4.04 15.45
CA LEU A 44 -18.55 -2.64 15.02
C LEU A 44 -17.73 -2.43 13.74
N PHE A 45 -16.48 -2.89 13.72
CA PHE A 45 -15.63 -2.81 12.53
C PHE A 45 -16.25 -3.60 11.35
N VAL A 46 -16.75 -4.82 11.60
CA VAL A 46 -17.40 -5.64 10.57
C VAL A 46 -18.60 -4.91 9.95
N ALA A 47 -19.47 -4.32 10.77
CA ALA A 47 -20.63 -3.58 10.26
C ALA A 47 -20.21 -2.39 9.37
N MET A 48 -19.20 -1.62 9.79
CA MET A 48 -18.65 -0.52 8.99
C MET A 48 -18.01 -1.01 7.69
N ALA A 49 -17.27 -2.13 7.75
CA ALA A 49 -16.59 -2.71 6.60
C ALA A 49 -17.59 -3.24 5.57
N LEU A 50 -18.70 -3.85 6.02
CA LEU A 50 -19.81 -4.23 5.16
C LEU A 50 -20.46 -3.01 4.50
N GLY A 51 -20.60 -1.90 5.23
CA GLY A 51 -21.05 -0.62 4.67
C GLY A 51 -20.13 -0.10 3.56
N TYR A 52 -18.82 -0.23 3.73
CA TYR A 52 -17.83 0.14 2.72
C TYR A 52 -17.86 -0.79 1.50
N VAL A 53 -17.99 -2.10 1.71
CA VAL A 53 -18.22 -3.08 0.63
C VAL A 53 -19.48 -2.72 -0.17
N ALA A 54 -20.57 -2.37 0.51
CA ALA A 54 -21.82 -1.97 -0.12
C ALA A 54 -21.68 -0.65 -0.90
N LEU A 55 -20.97 0.35 -0.34
CA LEU A 55 -20.66 1.60 -1.02
C LEU A 55 -19.88 1.37 -2.32
N SER A 56 -18.80 0.58 -2.25
CA SER A 56 -17.98 0.25 -3.41
C SER A 56 -18.76 -0.53 -4.47
N ALA A 57 -19.64 -1.44 -4.07
CA ALA A 57 -20.55 -2.15 -4.97
C ALA A 57 -21.55 -1.19 -5.63
N TRP A 58 -22.14 -0.26 -4.86
CA TRP A 58 -23.10 0.71 -5.35
C TRP A 58 -22.49 1.68 -6.37
N MET A 59 -21.25 2.13 -6.11
CA MET A 59 -20.48 2.97 -7.03
C MET A 59 -20.23 2.29 -8.38
N GLN A 60 -20.09 0.95 -8.39
CA GLN A 60 -19.85 0.17 -9.62
C GLN A 60 -21.13 -0.18 -10.37
N ALA A 61 -22.19 -0.53 -9.65
CA ALA A 61 -23.41 -1.03 -10.27
C ALA A 61 -24.32 0.07 -10.84
N ARG A 62 -24.30 1.28 -10.25
CA ARG A 62 -25.27 2.34 -10.57
C ARG A 62 -24.60 3.66 -10.95
N PRO A 63 -24.40 3.93 -12.25
CA PRO A 63 -24.10 5.28 -12.68
C PRO A 63 -25.27 6.19 -12.25
N GLY A 64 -24.95 7.39 -11.80
CA GLY A 64 -25.92 8.35 -11.28
C GLY A 64 -25.60 9.76 -11.78
N PRO A 65 -26.44 10.76 -11.47
CA PRO A 65 -26.15 12.14 -11.81
C PRO A 65 -24.80 12.58 -11.20
N PRO A 66 -24.10 13.56 -11.80
CA PRO A 66 -22.76 13.96 -11.37
C PRO A 66 -22.65 14.27 -9.88
N LEU A 67 -23.64 14.95 -9.30
CA LEU A 67 -23.68 15.27 -7.88
C LEU A 67 -23.64 14.01 -6.99
N LEU A 68 -24.42 12.98 -7.34
CA LEU A 68 -24.43 11.72 -6.61
C LEU A 68 -23.11 10.96 -6.78
N ALA A 69 -22.51 11.00 -7.97
CA ALA A 69 -21.22 10.37 -8.22
C ALA A 69 -20.11 11.02 -7.37
N TRP A 70 -20.06 12.36 -7.30
CA TRP A 70 -19.13 13.11 -6.46
C TRP A 70 -19.38 12.88 -4.97
N ALA A 71 -20.65 12.86 -4.53
CA ALA A 71 -21.00 12.57 -3.15
C ALA A 71 -20.51 11.17 -2.72
N ARG A 72 -20.76 10.13 -3.53
CA ARG A 72 -20.26 8.78 -3.24
C ARG A 72 -18.74 8.71 -3.23
N LEU A 73 -18.08 9.37 -4.17
CA LEU A 73 -16.61 9.43 -4.20
C LEU A 73 -16.08 10.11 -2.94
N ALA A 74 -16.67 11.23 -2.50
CA ALA A 74 -16.27 11.92 -1.28
C ALA A 74 -16.41 11.02 -0.05
N VAL A 75 -17.56 10.34 0.10
CA VAL A 75 -17.77 9.37 1.20
C VAL A 75 -16.75 8.24 1.13
N TRP A 76 -16.50 7.69 -0.05
CA TRP A 76 -15.53 6.61 -0.24
C TRP A 76 -14.10 7.06 0.07
N VAL A 77 -13.70 8.28 -0.32
CA VAL A 77 -12.37 8.85 -0.01
C VAL A 77 -12.20 9.05 1.49
N VAL A 78 -13.19 9.64 2.17
CA VAL A 78 -13.14 9.83 3.63
C VAL A 78 -13.07 8.48 4.36
N ALA A 79 -13.91 7.52 3.95
CA ALA A 79 -13.89 6.16 4.49
C ALA A 79 -12.54 5.47 4.30
N SER A 80 -11.99 5.54 3.07
CA SER A 80 -10.68 4.96 2.74
C SER A 80 -9.53 5.64 3.47
N ALA A 81 -9.57 6.96 3.65
CA ALA A 81 -8.59 7.69 4.45
C ALA A 81 -8.63 7.21 5.91
N GLY A 82 -9.82 7.01 6.48
CA GLY A 82 -9.98 6.43 7.81
C GLY A 82 -9.35 5.04 7.94
N LEU A 83 -9.52 4.16 6.94
CA LEU A 83 -8.90 2.82 6.91
C LEU A 83 -7.37 2.91 6.75
N VAL A 84 -6.87 3.83 5.93
CA VAL A 84 -5.42 4.01 5.74
C VAL A 84 -4.75 4.58 6.98
N LEU A 85 -5.45 5.42 7.73
CA LEU A 85 -4.98 6.04 8.96
C LEU A 85 -5.27 5.20 10.21
N HIS A 86 -5.83 4.00 10.07
CA HIS A 86 -6.22 3.13 11.19
C HIS A 86 -7.19 3.82 12.18
N ALA A 87 -8.00 4.76 11.69
CA ALA A 87 -8.87 5.61 12.49
C ALA A 87 -10.30 5.05 12.63
N TRP A 88 -10.56 3.85 12.10
CA TRP A 88 -11.88 3.24 12.15
C TRP A 88 -12.19 2.67 13.55
N PRO A 89 -13.37 2.97 14.12
CA PRO A 89 -13.79 2.42 15.40
C PRO A 89 -13.78 0.88 15.40
N GLY A 90 -13.25 0.31 16.49
CA GLY A 90 -13.19 -1.13 16.68
C GLY A 90 -12.16 -1.86 15.81
N HIS A 91 -11.29 -1.13 15.10
CA HIS A 91 -10.07 -1.68 14.50
C HIS A 91 -9.02 -1.88 15.59
N GLU A 92 -8.55 -3.11 15.72
CA GLU A 92 -7.42 -3.47 16.57
C GLU A 92 -6.38 -4.18 15.68
N GLY A 93 -5.27 -3.50 15.42
CA GLY A 93 -4.15 -4.11 14.70
C GLY A 93 -3.56 -5.25 15.52
N LEU A 94 -3.30 -6.40 14.90
CA LEU A 94 -2.62 -7.49 15.60
C LEU A 94 -1.16 -7.09 15.84
N VAL A 95 -0.78 -6.94 17.11
CA VAL A 95 0.61 -6.67 17.50
C VAL A 95 1.45 -7.91 17.23
N VAL A 96 2.48 -7.77 16.40
CA VAL A 96 3.46 -8.83 16.10
C VAL A 96 4.73 -8.59 16.90
N VAL A 97 5.17 -7.34 16.97
CA VAL A 97 6.32 -6.89 17.75
C VAL A 97 5.89 -5.65 18.50
N GLU A 98 6.25 -5.54 19.77
CA GLU A 98 5.89 -4.41 20.62
C GLU A 98 7.14 -3.76 21.20
N GLN A 99 7.46 -2.54 20.76
CA GLN A 99 8.56 -1.72 21.27
C GLN A 99 9.90 -2.45 21.35
N GLN A 100 10.20 -3.32 20.38
CA GLN A 100 11.47 -4.05 20.35
C GLN A 100 12.46 -3.38 19.41
N VAL A 101 13.72 -3.39 19.81
CA VAL A 101 14.84 -2.99 18.95
C VAL A 101 15.24 -4.20 18.12
N LEU A 102 14.86 -4.22 16.83
CA LEU A 102 15.14 -5.36 15.94
C LEU A 102 16.61 -5.43 15.51
N LYS A 103 17.31 -4.30 15.49
CA LYS A 103 18.72 -4.18 15.13
C LYS A 103 19.41 -3.16 16.02
N ALA A 104 20.69 -3.39 16.33
CA ALA A 104 21.46 -2.52 17.22
C ALA A 104 21.47 -1.05 16.72
N ASP A 105 21.51 -0.11 17.66
CA ASP A 105 21.54 1.35 17.43
C ASP A 105 20.32 1.93 16.69
N SER A 106 19.26 1.14 16.54
CA SER A 106 17.99 1.55 15.93
C SER A 106 16.94 1.93 16.98
N LEU A 107 15.97 2.76 16.57
CA LEU A 107 14.79 3.03 17.38
C LEU A 107 13.96 1.74 17.63
N PRO A 108 13.29 1.62 18.78
CA PRO A 108 12.34 0.52 19.00
C PRO A 108 11.18 0.63 18.00
N VAL A 109 10.71 -0.51 17.51
CA VAL A 109 9.57 -0.58 16.59
C VAL A 109 8.46 -1.44 17.18
N SER A 110 7.23 -1.00 16.93
CA SER A 110 6.06 -1.84 17.07
C SER A 110 5.55 -2.21 15.68
N LEU A 111 5.53 -3.49 15.36
CA LEU A 111 5.01 -4.01 14.10
C LEU A 111 3.58 -4.49 14.32
N TYR A 112 2.65 -3.88 13.59
CA TYR A 112 1.24 -4.24 13.60
C TYR A 112 0.84 -4.85 12.26
N LEU A 113 0.08 -5.95 12.31
CA LEU A 113 -0.65 -6.44 11.16
C LEU A 113 -2.01 -5.73 11.10
N ASN A 114 -1.99 -4.55 10.50
CA ASN A 114 -3.19 -3.76 10.25
C ASN A 114 -3.87 -4.25 8.97
N HIS A 115 -4.99 -4.95 9.14
CA HIS A 115 -5.71 -5.62 8.05
C HIS A 115 -6.82 -4.75 7.42
N ASP A 116 -7.08 -3.57 7.98
CA ASP A 116 -8.07 -2.59 7.52
C ASP A 116 -7.72 -1.96 6.16
N LYS A 117 -6.44 -1.63 5.94
CA LYS A 117 -5.93 -1.14 4.64
C LYS A 117 -6.24 -2.07 3.47
N VAL A 118 -6.38 -3.37 3.73
CA VAL A 118 -6.69 -4.37 2.69
C VAL A 118 -8.07 -4.14 2.09
N LEU A 119 -9.02 -3.57 2.83
CA LEU A 119 -10.34 -3.23 2.28
C LEU A 119 -10.22 -2.15 1.20
N VAL A 120 -9.31 -1.19 1.36
CA VAL A 120 -9.02 -0.17 0.33
C VAL A 120 -8.44 -0.83 -0.91
N ALA A 121 -7.49 -1.76 -0.74
CA ALA A 121 -6.95 -2.55 -1.84
C ALA A 121 -8.04 -3.37 -2.55
N TRP A 122 -8.83 -4.16 -1.82
CA TRP A 122 -9.96 -4.93 -2.36
C TRP A 122 -10.91 -4.05 -3.17
N SER A 123 -11.25 -2.88 -2.64
CA SER A 123 -12.14 -1.94 -3.32
C SER A 123 -11.52 -1.43 -4.61
N LEU A 124 -10.26 -0.97 -4.57
CA LEU A 124 -9.55 -0.41 -5.72
C LEU A 124 -9.31 -1.43 -6.83
N LEU A 125 -9.04 -2.70 -6.49
CA LEU A 125 -8.93 -3.80 -7.46
C LEU A 125 -10.21 -3.99 -8.28
N GLY A 126 -11.36 -3.52 -7.77
CA GLY A 126 -12.60 -3.52 -8.53
C GLY A 126 -12.65 -2.56 -9.71
N TRP A 127 -11.76 -1.57 -9.77
CA TRP A 127 -11.65 -0.60 -10.89
C TRP A 127 -10.29 -0.63 -11.60
N LEU A 128 -9.28 -1.24 -10.98
CA LEU A 128 -7.88 -1.16 -11.42
C LEU A 128 -7.29 -2.56 -11.63
N PRO A 129 -6.78 -2.88 -12.83
CA PRO A 129 -6.11 -4.15 -13.04
C PRO A 129 -4.70 -4.10 -12.43
N LEU A 130 -4.42 -4.97 -11.44
CA LEU A 130 -3.10 -5.06 -10.81
C LEU A 130 -2.03 -5.60 -11.78
N PHE A 131 -2.34 -6.70 -12.46
CA PHE A 131 -1.43 -7.40 -13.37
C PHE A 131 -1.58 -6.96 -14.84
N GLY A 132 -2.75 -6.44 -15.19
CA GLY A 132 -3.04 -5.93 -16.52
C GLY A 132 -2.37 -4.58 -16.79
N ARG A 133 -2.31 -4.19 -18.07
CA ARG A 133 -1.88 -2.83 -18.42
C ARG A 133 -3.02 -1.85 -18.14
N SER A 134 -2.74 -0.80 -17.38
CA SER A 134 -3.70 0.25 -17.00
C SER A 134 -3.36 1.63 -17.57
N VAL A 135 -2.14 1.85 -18.05
CA VAL A 135 -1.71 3.08 -18.74
C VAL A 135 -0.80 2.76 -19.93
N SER A 136 -0.77 3.66 -20.91
CA SER A 136 0.17 3.59 -22.04
C SER A 136 1.60 3.81 -21.55
N THR A 137 2.52 2.98 -22.05
CA THR A 137 3.94 3.07 -21.68
C THR A 137 4.58 4.29 -22.31
N VAL A 138 5.35 5.05 -21.53
CA VAL A 138 6.12 6.20 -22.03
C VAL A 138 7.58 5.81 -22.18
N GLY A 139 8.20 6.15 -23.32
CA GLY A 139 9.66 6.11 -23.48
C GLY A 139 10.27 4.86 -24.13
N GLY A 140 9.50 3.97 -24.75
CA GLY A 140 10.03 2.86 -25.57
C GLY A 140 11.00 1.92 -24.84
N MET A 141 11.04 1.97 -23.51
CA MET A 141 12.09 1.33 -22.74
C MET A 141 11.92 -0.19 -22.78
N SER A 142 13.03 -0.89 -23.01
CA SER A 142 13.02 -2.36 -23.04
C SER A 142 12.51 -2.91 -21.70
N SER A 143 11.61 -3.89 -21.77
CA SER A 143 11.14 -4.62 -20.60
C SER A 143 12.26 -5.25 -19.78
N LEU A 144 13.43 -5.51 -20.40
CA LEU A 144 14.62 -6.03 -19.74
C LEU A 144 15.40 -4.97 -18.96
N ALA A 145 15.26 -3.68 -19.28
CA ALA A 145 15.98 -2.60 -18.60
C ALA A 145 15.31 -2.17 -17.29
N VAL A 146 13.98 -2.28 -17.21
CA VAL A 146 13.21 -1.82 -16.04
C VAL A 146 13.67 -2.48 -14.73
N PRO A 147 13.90 -3.80 -14.63
CA PRO A 147 14.36 -4.41 -13.38
C PRO A 147 15.71 -3.87 -12.91
N TRP A 148 16.67 -3.66 -13.83
CA TRP A 148 17.98 -3.11 -13.49
C TRP A 148 17.89 -1.66 -13.00
N LEU A 149 17.06 -0.84 -13.64
CA LEU A 149 16.80 0.53 -13.19
C LEU A 149 16.09 0.56 -11.83
N ALA A 150 15.19 -0.38 -11.57
CA ALA A 150 14.54 -0.51 -10.27
C ALA A 150 15.56 -0.87 -9.18
N VAL A 151 16.45 -1.83 -9.43
CA VAL A 151 17.52 -2.20 -8.50
C VAL A 151 18.47 -1.02 -8.27
N ALA A 152 18.92 -0.35 -9.33
CA ALA A 152 19.77 0.82 -9.22
C ALA A 152 19.09 1.96 -8.43
N GLY A 153 17.79 2.17 -8.65
CA GLY A 153 16.98 3.12 -7.89
C GLY A 153 16.88 2.77 -6.41
N ILE A 154 16.66 1.49 -6.07
CA ILE A 154 16.66 1.01 -4.67
C ILE A 154 18.01 1.28 -4.01
N VAL A 155 19.12 0.94 -4.68
CA VAL A 155 20.47 1.19 -4.16
C VAL A 155 20.71 2.69 -3.95
N ALA A 156 20.32 3.53 -4.90
CA ALA A 156 20.46 4.98 -4.79
C ALA A 156 19.63 5.56 -3.64
N LEU A 157 18.40 5.09 -3.45
CA LEU A 157 17.51 5.53 -2.36
C LEU A 157 18.05 5.11 -0.99
N MET A 158 18.56 3.90 -0.86
CA MET A 158 19.19 3.44 0.38
C MET A 158 20.49 4.20 0.65
N GLY A 159 21.29 4.47 -0.38
CA GLY A 159 22.47 5.34 -0.28
C GLY A 159 22.13 6.75 0.16
N LEU A 160 21.04 7.34 -0.36
CA LEU A 160 20.53 8.64 0.09
C LEU A 160 20.10 8.60 1.56
N ALA A 161 19.38 7.56 1.99
CA ALA A 161 18.97 7.41 3.39
C ALA A 161 20.17 7.29 4.34
N VAL A 162 21.24 6.58 3.92
CA VAL A 162 22.51 6.52 4.66
C VAL A 162 23.19 7.89 4.72
N ALA A 163 23.28 8.60 3.59
CA ALA A 163 23.90 9.91 3.52
C ALA A 163 23.18 10.97 4.39
N LEU A 164 21.88 10.81 4.59
CA LEU A 164 21.06 11.65 5.47
C LEU A 164 21.08 11.20 6.94
N GLY A 165 21.81 10.14 7.28
CA GLY A 165 21.89 9.63 8.66
C GLY A 165 20.63 8.93 9.16
N LEU A 166 19.70 8.56 8.28
CA LEU A 166 18.45 7.89 8.67
C LEU A 166 18.67 6.41 8.99
N VAL A 167 19.56 5.77 8.23
CA VAL A 167 19.86 4.33 8.34
C VAL A 167 21.35 4.07 8.20
N ALA A 168 21.84 2.97 8.74
CA ALA A 168 23.20 2.48 8.56
C ALA A 168 23.21 1.10 7.88
N TRP A 169 24.28 0.78 7.15
CA TRP A 169 24.48 -0.57 6.62
C TRP A 169 24.62 -1.57 7.78
N GLN A 170 23.70 -2.51 7.86
CA GLN A 170 23.63 -3.50 8.93
C GLN A 170 22.88 -4.76 8.46
N PRO A 171 23.49 -5.58 7.58
CA PRO A 171 22.87 -6.80 7.09
C PRO A 171 22.52 -7.75 8.23
N GLY A 172 21.31 -8.27 8.20
CA GLY A 172 20.80 -9.19 9.20
C GLY A 172 19.43 -9.72 8.83
N LEU A 173 19.07 -10.85 9.43
CA LEU A 173 17.80 -11.51 9.18
C LEU A 173 16.98 -11.55 10.50
N PRO A 174 16.13 -10.54 10.75
CA PRO A 174 15.27 -10.55 11.93
C PRO A 174 14.31 -11.74 11.92
N GLU A 175 13.98 -12.28 13.10
CA GLU A 175 13.08 -13.44 13.21
C GLU A 175 11.71 -13.19 12.56
N VAL A 176 11.27 -11.93 12.56
CA VAL A 176 9.98 -11.50 12.00
C VAL A 176 9.99 -11.26 10.49
N VAL A 177 11.11 -11.52 9.79
CA VAL A 177 11.28 -11.19 8.37
C VAL A 177 10.14 -11.71 7.49
N TRP A 178 9.68 -12.93 7.71
CA TRP A 178 8.60 -13.53 6.90
C TRP A 178 7.26 -12.87 7.16
N VAL A 179 6.99 -12.55 8.43
CA VAL A 179 5.76 -11.85 8.82
C VAL A 179 5.76 -10.45 8.24
N PHE A 180 6.88 -9.73 8.34
CA PHE A 180 7.05 -8.43 7.72
C PHE A 180 6.88 -8.51 6.20
N ALA A 181 7.55 -9.44 5.53
CA ALA A 181 7.51 -9.57 4.09
C ALA A 181 6.08 -9.76 3.57
N VAL A 182 5.33 -10.71 4.15
CA VAL A 182 3.96 -11.01 3.75
C VAL A 182 3.00 -9.87 4.12
N ALA A 183 3.08 -9.37 5.36
CA ALA A 183 2.19 -8.30 5.82
C ALA A 183 2.44 -6.99 5.06
N ASN A 184 3.69 -6.63 4.81
CA ASN A 184 4.05 -5.42 4.06
C ASN A 184 3.56 -5.50 2.61
N LEU A 185 3.68 -6.65 1.95
CA LEU A 185 3.14 -6.83 0.61
C LEU A 185 1.60 -6.67 0.58
N LEU A 186 0.89 -7.44 1.40
CA LEU A 186 -0.57 -7.53 1.35
C LEU A 186 -1.28 -6.30 1.92
N ASN A 187 -0.77 -5.74 3.01
CA ASN A 187 -1.45 -4.70 3.79
C ASN A 187 -0.93 -3.29 3.51
N THR A 188 0.29 -3.17 2.95
CA THR A 188 0.93 -1.87 2.71
C THR A 188 1.11 -1.62 1.22
N CYS A 189 2.03 -2.35 0.57
CA CYS A 189 2.47 -2.03 -0.78
C CYS A 189 1.33 -2.12 -1.80
N ILE A 190 0.51 -3.17 -1.78
CA ILE A 190 -0.62 -3.28 -2.72
C ILE A 190 -1.61 -2.12 -2.55
N ALA A 191 -2.01 -1.81 -1.30
CA ALA A 191 -2.97 -0.75 -1.03
C ALA A 191 -2.44 0.63 -1.43
N GLU A 192 -1.21 0.94 -1.05
CA GLU A 192 -0.59 2.23 -1.34
C GLU A 192 -0.34 2.42 -2.84
N GLU A 193 0.19 1.42 -3.55
CA GLU A 193 0.41 1.56 -4.99
C GLU A 193 -0.90 1.62 -5.78
N LEU A 194 -1.95 0.90 -5.37
CA LEU A 194 -3.27 1.05 -5.96
C LEU A 194 -3.80 2.48 -5.77
N LEU A 195 -3.62 3.06 -4.59
CA LEU A 195 -4.09 4.41 -4.27
C LEU A 195 -3.30 5.49 -5.01
N PHE A 196 -1.97 5.50 -4.84
CA PHE A 196 -1.11 6.55 -5.37
C PHE A 196 -0.89 6.41 -6.87
N ARG A 197 -0.62 5.19 -7.39
CA ARG A 197 -0.22 5.00 -8.79
C ARG A 197 -1.43 4.63 -9.62
N GLY A 198 -2.23 3.69 -9.12
CA GLY A 198 -3.40 3.17 -9.82
C GLY A 198 -4.53 4.19 -9.96
N MET A 199 -4.86 4.88 -8.87
CA MET A 199 -5.94 5.89 -8.86
C MET A 199 -5.40 7.29 -9.12
N LEU A 200 -4.56 7.82 -8.22
CA LEU A 200 -4.20 9.24 -8.23
C LEU A 200 -3.29 9.63 -9.40
N GLN A 201 -2.20 8.91 -9.63
CA GLN A 201 -1.26 9.20 -10.72
C GLN A 201 -1.98 9.06 -12.06
N ARG A 202 -2.68 7.95 -12.28
CA ARG A 202 -3.48 7.74 -13.50
C ARG A 202 -4.49 8.85 -13.75
N TRP A 203 -5.19 9.31 -12.71
CA TRP A 203 -6.14 10.42 -12.83
C TRP A 203 -5.45 11.75 -13.19
N LEU A 204 -4.30 12.04 -12.57
CA LEU A 204 -3.48 13.22 -12.89
C LEU A 204 -2.89 13.16 -14.30
N MET A 205 -2.52 11.97 -14.80
CA MET A 205 -1.96 11.80 -16.15
C MET A 205 -2.93 12.32 -17.22
N GLY A 206 -4.23 12.07 -17.05
CA GLY A 206 -5.28 12.55 -17.97
C GLY A 206 -5.55 14.05 -17.90
N ARG A 207 -4.94 14.78 -16.95
CA ARG A 207 -5.21 16.21 -16.71
C ARG A 207 -3.97 17.10 -16.84
N ALA A 208 -2.83 16.64 -16.34
CA ALA A 208 -1.59 17.40 -16.26
C ALA A 208 -0.44 16.76 -17.07
N GLY A 209 -0.66 15.59 -17.67
CA GLY A 209 0.38 14.84 -18.39
C GLY A 209 1.18 13.90 -17.49
N ALA A 210 1.95 13.00 -18.11
CA ALA A 210 2.59 11.88 -17.43
C ALA A 210 3.63 12.29 -16.37
N LEU A 211 4.52 13.23 -16.74
CA LEU A 211 5.61 13.66 -15.85
C LEU A 211 5.09 14.46 -14.65
N ALA A 212 4.17 15.39 -14.86
CA ALA A 212 3.55 16.15 -13.78
C ALA A 212 2.78 15.23 -12.82
N ALA A 213 2.07 14.22 -13.35
CA ALA A 213 1.38 13.25 -12.53
C ALA A 213 2.34 12.46 -11.61
N VAL A 214 3.48 12.01 -12.14
CA VAL A 214 4.51 11.34 -11.32
C VAL A 214 5.05 12.28 -10.26
N ALA A 215 5.44 13.52 -10.62
CA ALA A 215 5.99 14.47 -9.67
C ALA A 215 5.01 14.78 -8.52
N LEU A 216 3.76 15.11 -8.85
CA LEU A 216 2.73 15.46 -7.86
C LEU A 216 2.37 14.28 -6.95
N THR A 217 2.18 13.08 -7.51
CA THR A 217 1.87 11.90 -6.69
C THR A 217 3.03 11.46 -5.81
N SER A 218 4.27 11.65 -6.26
CA SER A 218 5.46 11.36 -5.46
C SER A 218 5.62 12.33 -4.30
N ALA A 219 5.36 13.62 -4.52
CA ALA A 219 5.34 14.61 -3.44
C ALA A 219 4.26 14.29 -2.40
N LEU A 220 3.06 13.93 -2.83
CA LEU A 220 1.98 13.51 -1.93
C LEU A 220 2.32 12.23 -1.17
N PHE A 221 2.98 11.27 -1.83
CA PHE A 221 3.48 10.07 -1.17
C PHE A 221 4.50 10.42 -0.07
N GLY A 222 5.44 11.33 -0.33
CA GLY A 222 6.35 11.82 0.71
C GLY A 222 5.65 12.52 1.87
N VAL A 223 4.68 13.39 1.59
CA VAL A 223 3.89 14.09 2.63
C VAL A 223 3.10 13.11 3.50
N ALA A 224 2.60 12.01 2.94
CA ALA A 224 1.94 10.96 3.72
C ALA A 224 2.87 10.29 4.77
N HIS A 225 4.19 10.48 4.64
CA HIS A 225 5.22 9.96 5.53
C HIS A 225 5.83 11.04 6.44
N LEU A 226 5.16 12.20 6.61
CA LEU A 226 5.64 13.33 7.40
C LEU A 226 5.98 12.97 8.87
N THR A 227 5.34 11.94 9.42
CA THR A 227 5.61 11.44 10.78
C THR A 227 7.04 10.90 10.96
N GLY A 228 7.73 10.54 9.88
CA GLY A 228 9.14 10.14 9.92
C GLY A 228 10.14 11.30 9.84
N GLY A 229 9.67 12.55 9.79
CA GLY A 229 10.52 13.74 9.72
C GLY A 229 10.90 14.18 8.30
N GLY A 230 11.49 15.37 8.17
CA GLY A 230 11.72 16.02 6.87
C GLY A 230 12.68 15.25 5.93
N ALA A 231 13.76 14.67 6.48
CA ALA A 231 14.68 13.85 5.70
C ALA A 231 14.00 12.56 5.21
N PHE A 232 13.14 11.94 6.02
CA PHE A 232 12.36 10.78 5.60
C PHE A 232 11.34 11.14 4.50
N VAL A 233 10.69 12.29 4.58
CA VAL A 233 9.80 12.82 3.52
C VAL A 233 10.54 12.95 2.19
N LEU A 234 11.79 13.42 2.20
CA LEU A 234 12.61 13.52 1.00
C LEU A 234 12.88 12.14 0.39
N VAL A 235 13.30 11.17 1.20
CA VAL A 235 13.54 9.79 0.75
C VAL A 235 12.25 9.13 0.25
N ALA A 236 11.14 9.30 0.96
CA ALA A 236 9.83 8.78 0.57
C ALA A 236 9.35 9.42 -0.74
N THR A 237 9.56 10.73 -0.94
CA THR A 237 9.27 11.42 -2.20
C THR A 237 10.08 10.82 -3.35
N ALA A 238 11.39 10.61 -3.14
CA ALA A 238 12.27 10.01 -4.14
C ALA A 238 11.89 8.54 -4.44
N ALA A 239 11.52 7.77 -3.43
CA ALA A 239 10.97 6.42 -3.60
C ALA A 239 9.67 6.47 -4.41
N GLY A 240 8.82 7.45 -4.13
CA GLY A 240 7.59 7.65 -4.87
C GLY A 240 7.80 7.95 -6.36
N LEU A 241 8.85 8.71 -6.69
CA LEU A 241 9.27 8.96 -8.07
C LEU A 241 9.69 7.67 -8.76
N LEU A 242 10.50 6.84 -8.10
CA LEU A 242 10.92 5.55 -8.63
C LEU A 242 9.71 4.67 -8.96
N TYR A 243 8.77 4.52 -8.04
CA TYR A 243 7.59 3.68 -8.24
C TYR A 243 6.70 4.23 -9.37
N GLY A 244 6.50 5.54 -9.40
CA GLY A 244 5.70 6.22 -10.43
C GLY A 244 6.31 6.09 -11.83
N LEU A 245 7.63 6.18 -11.94
CA LEU A 245 8.37 5.96 -13.18
C LEU A 245 8.31 4.50 -13.64
N VAL A 246 8.54 3.54 -12.74
CA VAL A 246 8.39 2.10 -13.03
C VAL A 246 6.98 1.79 -13.53
N TYR A 247 5.96 2.40 -12.94
CA TYR A 247 4.59 2.29 -13.42
C TYR A 247 4.40 2.89 -14.82
N LEU A 248 4.96 4.07 -15.11
CA LEU A 248 4.92 4.67 -16.46
C LEU A 248 5.63 3.83 -17.52
N TRP A 249 6.76 3.21 -17.18
CA TRP A 249 7.56 2.43 -18.12
C TRP A 249 6.94 1.08 -18.44
N THR A 250 6.28 0.47 -17.46
CA THR A 250 5.69 -0.88 -17.61
C THR A 250 4.21 -0.85 -17.97
N GLY A 251 3.52 0.22 -17.62
CA GLY A 251 2.07 0.36 -17.71
C GLY A 251 1.29 -0.54 -16.76
N ARG A 252 1.94 -1.22 -15.80
CA ARG A 252 1.32 -2.21 -14.90
C ARG A 252 1.64 -1.93 -13.45
N LEU A 253 0.62 -1.98 -12.58
CA LEU A 253 0.76 -1.64 -11.16
C LEU A 253 1.62 -2.63 -10.37
N VAL A 254 1.57 -3.92 -10.74
CA VAL A 254 2.34 -4.98 -10.06
C VAL A 254 3.83 -4.65 -9.97
N TRP A 255 4.41 -3.97 -10.96
CA TRP A 255 5.83 -3.62 -10.92
C TRP A 255 6.13 -2.52 -9.90
N ALA A 256 5.26 -1.51 -9.76
CA ALA A 256 5.40 -0.52 -8.70
C ALA A 256 5.28 -1.19 -7.31
N VAL A 257 4.34 -2.12 -7.14
CA VAL A 257 4.17 -2.90 -5.91
C VAL A 257 5.44 -3.68 -5.57
N LEU A 258 6.01 -4.39 -6.55
CA LEU A 258 7.21 -5.20 -6.32
C LEU A 258 8.46 -4.36 -6.02
N VAL A 259 8.60 -3.19 -6.66
CA VAL A 259 9.74 -2.30 -6.39
C VAL A 259 9.62 -1.65 -5.02
N HIS A 260 8.41 -1.23 -4.63
CA HIS A 260 8.16 -0.72 -3.29
C HIS A 260 8.42 -1.81 -2.23
N TRP A 261 7.86 -3.00 -2.42
CA TRP A 261 8.11 -4.12 -1.52
C TRP A 261 9.60 -4.50 -1.45
N GLY A 262 10.28 -4.49 -2.59
CA GLY A 262 11.73 -4.71 -2.69
C GLY A 262 12.56 -3.67 -1.96
N LEU A 263 12.19 -2.39 -2.01
CA LEU A 263 12.82 -1.34 -1.20
C LEU A 263 12.64 -1.63 0.29
N ASN A 264 11.42 -1.94 0.73
CA ASN A 264 11.12 -2.19 2.15
C ASN A 264 11.84 -3.43 2.69
N LEU A 265 11.91 -4.50 1.89
CA LEU A 265 12.70 -5.69 2.24
C LEU A 265 14.20 -5.39 2.27
N SER A 266 14.72 -4.63 1.30
CA SER A 266 16.13 -4.25 1.29
C SER A 266 16.49 -3.43 2.52
N HIS A 267 15.63 -2.48 2.89
CA HIS A 267 15.76 -1.71 4.12
C HIS A 267 15.84 -2.63 5.35
N LEU A 268 14.84 -3.50 5.56
CA LEU A 268 14.81 -4.41 6.71
C LEU A 268 16.00 -5.38 6.73
N LEU A 269 16.40 -5.94 5.58
CA LEU A 269 17.43 -6.98 5.52
C LEU A 269 18.84 -6.40 5.58
N LEU A 270 19.11 -5.30 4.90
CA LEU A 270 20.47 -4.81 4.67
C LEU A 270 20.87 -3.62 5.54
N PHE A 271 19.90 -2.92 6.13
CA PHE A 271 20.14 -1.68 6.88
C PHE A 271 19.55 -1.74 8.29
N SER A 272 19.94 -0.80 9.15
CA SER A 272 19.30 -0.55 10.45
C SER A 272 17.80 -0.30 10.26
N TYR A 273 16.98 -0.62 11.26
CA TYR A 273 15.52 -0.57 11.11
C TYR A 273 14.82 -0.25 12.44
N PRO A 274 13.80 0.64 12.45
CA PRO A 274 13.22 1.35 11.31
C PRO A 274 14.01 2.61 10.93
N MET A 275 14.72 3.21 11.88
CA MET A 275 15.63 4.36 11.73
C MET A 275 16.68 4.30 12.84
N LEU A 276 17.82 4.96 12.66
CA LEU A 276 18.82 5.14 13.72
C LEU A 276 18.26 5.98 14.87
N ALA A 277 18.71 5.70 16.10
CA ALA A 277 18.24 6.43 17.28
C ALA A 277 18.63 7.93 17.31
N GLY A 278 19.63 8.32 16.52
CA GLY A 278 20.10 9.71 16.40
C GLY A 278 19.71 10.42 15.10
N ALA A 279 18.76 9.86 14.34
CA ALA A 279 18.30 10.37 13.06
C ALA A 279 17.36 11.59 13.16
#